data_AF-A0A1Z4LU49-F1
#
_entry.id   AF-A0A1Z4LU49-F1
#
_cell.length_a   1.000
_cell.length_b   1.000
_cell.length_c   1.000
_cell.angle_alpha   90.00
_cell.angle_beta   90.00
_cell.angle_gamma   90.00
#
_symmetry.space_group_name_H-M   'P 1'
#
loop_
_entity.id
_entity.type
_entity.pdbx_description
1 polymer ?
#
loop_
_entity_poly.entity_id
_entity_poly.type
_entity_poly.pdbx_seq_one_letter_code
_entity_poly.pdbx_strand_id
1 'polypeptide(L)'
;MSRSLDLNELRNHVLNNQREGNSSRPVHVDREGKITTNPQAAHQPNLSKVPQQTFAYSLHRDRQIAAEYLPANTQEMQFNGVTGWLYQIQCQLENQYLMVAYYDGELYQVMVVFPDVAGKYDQHDGHLYDDGRICFGSEGGLPTLQDAFAKSVLWATGFSIFLQTGQFSFSINNY
;
A
#
# COMPACT_ATOMS: atom_id res chain seq x y z
N MET A 1 9.24 -1.84 32.21
CA MET A 1 10.08 -2.83 31.50
C MET A 1 9.11 -3.78 30.81
N SER A 2 9.10 -4.03 29.49
CA SER A 2 10.18 -4.14 28.50
C SER A 2 9.83 -3.38 27.20
N ARG A 3 10.86 -2.85 26.54
CA ARG A 3 10.87 -2.46 25.12
C ARG A 3 11.94 -3.34 24.45
N SER A 4 11.65 -3.87 23.26
CA SER A 4 12.67 -4.07 22.22
C SER A 4 11.99 -4.03 20.85
N LEU A 5 12.31 -2.97 20.11
CA LEU A 5 11.98 -2.70 18.70
C LEU A 5 12.98 -3.49 17.81
N ASP A 6 12.54 -4.12 16.71
CA ASP A 6 13.45 -4.77 15.73
C ASP A 6 13.80 -3.82 14.57
N LEU A 7 15.07 -3.88 14.19
CA LEU A 7 15.90 -2.88 13.55
C LEU A 7 15.99 -3.05 12.01
N ASN A 8 15.27 -4.00 11.41
CA ASN A 8 15.20 -4.14 9.95
C ASN A 8 14.10 -3.26 9.32
N GLU A 9 13.07 -2.94 10.09
CA GLU A 9 12.03 -1.95 9.77
C GLU A 9 12.60 -0.52 9.73
N LEU A 10 13.58 -0.23 10.58
CA LEU A 10 14.20 1.10 10.73
C LEU A 10 15.32 1.37 9.71
N ARG A 11 15.97 0.33 9.18
CA ARG A 11 17.16 0.46 8.31
C ARG A 11 16.83 0.78 6.86
N ASN A 12 15.80 0.17 6.27
CA ASN A 12 15.38 0.48 4.90
C ASN A 12 14.77 1.88 4.78
N HIS A 13 14.23 2.40 5.89
CA HIS A 13 13.78 3.77 6.03
C HIS A 13 14.91 4.83 5.97
N VAL A 14 16.17 4.44 6.23
CA VAL A 14 17.33 5.35 6.32
C VAL A 14 18.09 5.48 4.98
N LEU A 15 18.07 4.48 4.10
CA LEU A 15 18.90 4.52 2.88
C LEU A 15 18.22 5.17 1.66
N ASN A 16 16.89 5.10 1.53
CA ASN A 16 16.21 5.74 0.38
C ASN A 16 15.79 7.18 0.65
N ASN A 17 15.53 7.53 1.91
CA ASN A 17 15.42 8.94 2.32
C ASN A 17 16.75 9.70 2.14
N GLN A 18 17.90 9.01 2.00
CA GLN A 18 19.19 9.61 1.61
C GLN A 18 19.38 9.77 0.09
N ARG A 19 18.49 9.21 -0.75
CA ARG A 19 18.59 9.33 -2.22
C ARG A 19 17.65 10.36 -2.86
N GLU A 20 16.44 10.63 -2.36
CA GLU A 20 15.46 11.41 -3.17
C GLU A 20 14.67 12.54 -2.48
N GLY A 21 14.83 12.80 -1.18
CA GLY A 21 14.44 14.09 -0.55
C GLY A 21 12.92 14.35 -0.40
N ASN A 22 12.38 14.01 0.78
CA ASN A 22 10.96 13.91 1.11
C ASN A 22 10.36 15.19 1.78
N SER A 23 9.02 15.39 1.75
CA SER A 23 8.16 15.63 2.95
C SER A 23 6.75 16.22 2.68
N SER A 24 5.77 15.75 3.46
CA SER A 24 4.35 16.07 3.43
C SER A 24 3.93 17.15 4.45
N ARG A 25 3.66 18.36 3.92
CA ARG A 25 2.64 19.38 4.33
C ARG A 25 2.81 20.13 5.67
N PRO A 26 2.06 21.25 5.88
CA PRO A 26 1.26 22.11 4.98
C PRO A 26 1.66 23.57 5.25
N VAL A 27 0.75 24.52 5.54
CA VAL A 27 1.08 25.86 6.06
C VAL A 27 1.47 26.88 4.99
N HIS A 28 0.84 28.05 5.08
CA HIS A 28 1.25 29.23 4.33
C HIS A 28 2.26 30.01 5.19
N VAL A 29 3.40 30.36 4.58
CA VAL A 29 4.53 31.05 5.22
C VAL A 29 4.66 32.43 4.58
N ASP A 30 4.69 33.47 5.41
CA ASP A 30 5.01 34.82 4.96
C ASP A 30 6.53 35.03 4.83
N ARG A 31 6.96 36.23 4.43
CA ARG A 31 8.36 36.50 4.06
C ARG A 31 9.29 36.56 5.27
N GLU A 32 8.71 36.59 6.46
CA GLU A 32 9.38 36.70 7.75
C GLU A 32 9.42 35.35 8.50
N GLY A 33 8.94 34.28 7.85
CA GLY A 33 9.06 32.92 8.35
C GLY A 33 8.02 32.55 9.41
N LYS A 34 6.90 33.29 9.49
CA LYS A 34 5.83 32.96 10.43
C LYS A 34 4.83 31.99 9.79
N ILE A 35 4.63 30.88 10.47
CA ILE A 35 3.76 29.77 10.06
C ILE A 35 2.31 30.14 10.35
N THR A 36 1.45 30.19 9.33
CA THR A 36 0.01 30.45 9.49
C THR A 36 -0.84 29.29 8.98
N THR A 37 -1.90 28.99 9.73
CA THR A 37 -2.92 27.97 9.43
C THR A 37 -4.27 28.59 9.08
N ASN A 38 -4.35 29.93 8.97
CA ASN A 38 -5.59 30.67 8.65
C ASN A 38 -5.31 31.93 7.77
N PRO A 39 -5.65 31.91 6.47
CA PRO A 39 -5.22 32.94 5.50
C PRO A 39 -6.13 34.18 5.43
N GLN A 40 -7.23 34.28 6.18
CA GLN A 40 -8.17 35.42 6.08
C GLN A 40 -7.63 36.77 6.56
N ALA A 41 -6.44 36.84 7.18
CA ALA A 41 -5.87 38.09 7.69
C ALA A 41 -4.96 38.84 6.70
N ALA A 42 -4.56 38.23 5.57
CA ALA A 42 -3.57 38.81 4.67
C ALA A 42 -4.16 39.06 3.28
N HIS A 43 -4.32 40.33 2.89
CA HIS A 43 -4.57 40.73 1.51
C HIS A 43 -3.36 40.33 0.63
N GLN A 44 -3.37 39.12 0.08
CA GLN A 44 -2.41 38.66 -0.93
C GLN A 44 -3.14 37.98 -2.11
N PRO A 45 -3.03 38.51 -3.34
CA PRO A 45 -3.85 38.06 -4.46
C PRO A 45 -3.32 36.82 -5.22
N ASN A 46 -2.23 36.17 -4.80
CA ASN A 46 -1.69 34.98 -5.49
C ASN A 46 -1.27 33.89 -4.50
N LEU A 47 -2.16 32.94 -4.25
CA LEU A 47 -1.86 31.67 -3.57
C LEU A 47 -2.32 30.52 -4.47
N SER A 48 -1.37 29.71 -4.94
CA SER A 48 -1.65 28.53 -5.77
C SER A 48 -2.08 27.33 -4.92
N LYS A 49 -3.13 26.69 -5.42
CA LYS A 49 -3.98 25.67 -4.79
C LYS A 49 -3.53 24.27 -5.22
N VAL A 50 -3.56 23.30 -4.31
CA VAL A 50 -3.41 21.87 -4.68
C VAL A 50 -4.82 21.31 -4.94
N PRO A 51 -5.12 20.67 -6.09
CA PRO A 51 -6.45 20.14 -6.37
C PRO A 51 -6.75 18.93 -5.48
N GLN A 52 -7.76 19.02 -4.61
CA GLN A 52 -8.17 17.95 -3.69
C GLN A 52 -9.38 17.12 -4.19
N GLN A 53 -9.89 17.37 -5.40
CA GLN A 53 -11.24 16.89 -5.77
C GLN A 53 -11.36 15.44 -6.27
N THR A 54 -10.28 14.65 -6.30
CA THR A 54 -10.36 13.22 -6.67
C THR A 54 -10.16 12.25 -5.49
N PHE A 55 -9.52 12.68 -4.40
CA PHE A 55 -9.17 11.81 -3.26
C PHE A 55 -10.28 11.63 -2.21
N ALA A 56 -11.12 12.65 -1.98
CA ALA A 56 -12.18 12.53 -0.97
C ALA A 56 -13.34 11.63 -1.44
N TYR A 57 -13.58 11.57 -2.76
CA TYR A 57 -14.59 10.72 -3.37
C TYR A 57 -14.15 9.25 -3.41
N SER A 58 -12.87 8.97 -3.71
CA SER A 58 -12.33 7.61 -3.68
C SER A 58 -12.31 7.04 -2.26
N LEU A 59 -11.90 7.81 -1.26
CA LEU A 59 -11.80 7.29 0.11
C LEU A 59 -13.15 6.88 0.73
N HIS A 60 -14.21 7.63 0.50
CA HIS A 60 -15.55 7.23 0.97
C HIS A 60 -16.01 5.94 0.27
N ARG A 61 -15.78 5.84 -1.03
CA ARG A 61 -16.09 4.63 -1.81
C ARG A 61 -15.28 3.43 -1.32
N ASP A 62 -14.00 3.63 -1.02
CA ASP A 62 -13.12 2.59 -0.50
C ASP A 62 -13.56 2.09 0.87
N ARG A 63 -14.01 2.98 1.75
CA ARG A 63 -14.64 2.59 3.03
C ARG A 63 -15.85 1.70 2.83
N GLN A 64 -16.70 2.02 1.85
CA GLN A 64 -17.87 1.20 1.52
C GLN A 64 -17.44 -0.17 0.97
N ILE A 65 -16.49 -0.18 0.03
CA ILE A 65 -15.96 -1.43 -0.54
C ILE A 65 -15.32 -2.29 0.55
N ALA A 66 -14.51 -1.70 1.43
CA ALA A 66 -13.87 -2.42 2.53
C ALA A 66 -14.88 -3.02 3.50
N ALA A 67 -15.93 -2.26 3.84
CA ALA A 67 -17.00 -2.74 4.72
C ALA A 67 -17.86 -3.85 4.08
N GLU A 68 -18.02 -3.85 2.76
CA GLU A 68 -18.92 -4.77 2.05
C GLU A 68 -18.20 -6.04 1.54
N TYR A 69 -16.96 -5.91 1.06
CA TYR A 69 -16.25 -6.97 0.32
C TYR A 69 -15.00 -7.51 1.00
N LEU A 70 -14.31 -6.71 1.81
CA LEU A 70 -13.11 -7.16 2.50
C LEU A 70 -13.46 -7.92 3.80
N PRO A 71 -12.54 -8.73 4.36
CA PRO A 71 -12.81 -9.48 5.57
C PRO A 71 -13.16 -8.59 6.76
N ALA A 72 -13.98 -9.07 7.69
CA ALA A 72 -14.43 -8.30 8.85
C ALA A 72 -13.29 -7.83 9.79
N ASN A 73 -12.10 -8.42 9.69
CA ASN A 73 -10.91 -8.02 10.43
C ASN A 73 -10.11 -6.89 9.75
N THR A 74 -10.63 -6.31 8.66
CA THR A 74 -9.97 -5.25 7.91
C THR A 74 -9.90 -3.96 8.73
N GLN A 75 -8.73 -3.34 8.75
CA GLN A 75 -8.47 -2.08 9.43
C GLN A 75 -8.02 -1.02 8.43
N GLU A 76 -8.68 0.13 8.45
CA GLU A 76 -8.19 1.33 7.76
C GLU A 76 -6.96 1.85 8.51
N MET A 77 -5.84 2.02 7.80
CA MET A 77 -4.59 2.53 8.37
C MET A 77 -4.07 3.68 7.50
N GLN A 78 -3.35 4.63 8.12
CA GLN A 78 -2.64 5.68 7.38
C GLN A 78 -1.14 5.48 7.48
N PHE A 79 -0.47 5.59 6.33
CA PHE A 79 0.98 5.53 6.21
C PHE A 79 1.44 6.69 5.34
N ASN A 80 2.23 7.61 5.91
CA ASN A 80 2.83 8.73 5.17
C ASN A 80 1.82 9.56 4.35
N GLY A 81 0.58 9.68 4.83
CA GLY A 81 -0.50 10.42 4.15
C GLY A 81 -1.25 9.63 3.07
N VAL A 82 -0.94 8.33 2.89
CA VAL A 82 -1.71 7.38 2.09
C VAL A 82 -2.59 6.56 3.02
N THR A 83 -3.87 6.41 2.68
CA THR A 83 -4.76 5.47 3.37
C THR A 83 -4.63 4.09 2.73
N GLY A 84 -4.50 3.06 3.57
CA GLY A 84 -4.52 1.66 3.16
C GLY A 84 -5.45 0.82 4.03
N TRP A 85 -5.64 -0.42 3.61
CA TRP A 85 -6.56 -1.40 4.19
C TRP A 85 -5.75 -2.63 4.58
N LEU A 86 -5.47 -2.79 5.88
CA LEU A 86 -4.79 -3.96 6.41
C LEU A 86 -5.80 -5.05 6.68
N TYR A 87 -5.60 -6.24 6.14
CA TYR A 87 -6.50 -7.37 6.34
C TYR A 87 -5.73 -8.67 6.44
N GLN A 88 -6.30 -9.62 7.18
CA GLN A 88 -5.76 -10.96 7.29
C GLN A 88 -6.72 -11.96 6.65
N ILE A 89 -6.16 -12.85 5.82
CA ILE A 89 -6.88 -13.96 5.20
C ILE A 89 -6.23 -15.28 5.56
N GLN A 90 -7.02 -16.34 5.47
CA GLN A 90 -6.53 -17.71 5.37
C GLN A 90 -6.83 -18.20 3.95
N CYS A 91 -5.80 -18.65 3.23
CA CYS A 91 -5.98 -19.17 1.88
C CYS A 91 -6.57 -20.58 1.90
N GLN A 92 -6.86 -21.15 0.73
CA GLN A 92 -7.46 -22.49 0.62
C GLN A 92 -6.57 -23.63 1.16
N LEU A 93 -5.26 -23.40 1.27
CA LEU A 93 -4.29 -24.33 1.86
C LEU A 93 -4.05 -24.08 3.35
N GLU A 94 -4.97 -23.35 3.99
CA GLU A 94 -4.94 -23.01 5.41
C GLU A 94 -3.77 -22.11 5.86
N ASN A 95 -2.93 -21.64 4.93
CA ASN A 95 -1.87 -20.69 5.23
C ASN A 95 -2.44 -19.29 5.48
N GLN A 96 -1.85 -18.60 6.46
CA GLN A 96 -2.27 -17.25 6.85
C GLN A 96 -1.45 -16.19 6.15
N TYR A 97 -2.12 -15.12 5.73
CA TYR A 97 -1.50 -13.96 5.14
C TYR A 97 -2.02 -12.69 5.79
N LEU A 98 -1.11 -11.76 6.09
CA LEU A 98 -1.42 -10.38 6.44
C LEU A 98 -1.01 -9.51 5.26
N MET A 99 -1.92 -8.68 4.76
CA MET A 99 -1.70 -7.87 3.57
C MET A 99 -2.23 -6.46 3.77
N VAL A 100 -1.66 -5.51 3.03
CA VAL A 100 -2.16 -4.14 2.96
C VAL A 100 -2.47 -3.77 1.52
N ALA A 101 -3.72 -3.39 1.25
CA ALA A 101 -4.11 -2.79 -0.03
C ALA A 101 -4.12 -1.26 0.09
N TYR A 102 -3.54 -0.56 -0.87
CA TYR A 102 -3.50 0.90 -0.86
C TYR A 102 -3.47 1.46 -2.28
N TYR A 103 -3.95 2.70 -2.44
CA TYR A 103 -3.86 3.41 -3.71
C TYR A 103 -2.56 4.21 -3.76
N ASP A 104 -1.72 3.97 -4.76
CA ASP A 104 -0.41 4.64 -4.89
C ASP A 104 -0.49 6.00 -5.59
N GLY A 105 -1.67 6.40 -6.04
CA GLY A 105 -1.91 7.61 -6.83
C GLY A 105 -2.30 7.30 -8.28
N GLU A 106 -2.11 6.06 -8.74
CA GLU A 106 -2.47 5.60 -10.07
C GLU A 106 -3.31 4.32 -10.01
N LEU A 107 -2.83 3.30 -9.29
CA LEU A 107 -3.47 1.98 -9.15
C LEU A 107 -3.50 1.51 -7.68
N TYR A 108 -4.37 0.55 -7.40
CA TYR A 108 -4.34 -0.19 -6.15
C TYR A 108 -3.23 -1.23 -6.19
N GLN A 109 -2.37 -1.15 -5.18
CA GLN A 109 -1.28 -2.06 -4.91
C GLN A 109 -1.67 -2.95 -3.72
N VAL A 110 -1.10 -4.15 -3.66
CA VAL A 110 -1.18 -4.99 -2.45
C VAL A 110 0.22 -5.42 -2.05
N MET A 111 0.57 -5.16 -0.80
CA MET A 111 1.83 -5.59 -0.20
C MET A 111 1.58 -6.71 0.81
N VAL A 112 2.44 -7.72 0.79
CA VAL A 112 2.40 -8.84 1.73
C VAL A 112 3.23 -8.47 2.96
N VAL A 113 2.56 -8.37 4.11
CA VAL A 113 3.19 -8.08 5.41
C VAL A 113 3.61 -9.38 6.09
N PHE A 114 2.79 -10.42 5.97
CA PHE A 114 3.10 -11.76 6.44
C PHE A 114 2.57 -12.81 5.44
N PRO A 115 3.32 -13.88 5.14
CA PRO A 115 4.70 -14.16 5.59
C PRO A 115 5.70 -13.15 5.01
N ASP A 116 6.90 -13.07 5.61
CA ASP A 116 7.96 -12.21 5.09
C ASP A 116 8.49 -12.79 3.76
N VAL A 117 8.15 -12.12 2.65
CA VAL A 117 8.44 -12.55 1.27
C VAL A 117 9.31 -11.57 0.49
N ALA A 118 9.54 -10.36 1.03
CA ALA A 118 10.30 -9.32 0.34
C ALA A 118 11.75 -9.77 0.10
N GLY A 119 12.24 -9.55 -1.12
CA GLY A 119 13.58 -9.94 -1.56
C GLY A 119 13.87 -11.44 -1.61
N LYS A 120 12.85 -12.31 -1.44
CA LYS A 120 13.02 -13.78 -1.44
C LYS A 120 12.56 -14.46 -2.72
N TYR A 121 11.70 -13.79 -3.48
CA TYR A 121 11.07 -14.29 -4.69
C TYR A 121 10.99 -13.16 -5.71
N ASP A 122 10.93 -13.51 -6.99
CA ASP A 122 10.84 -12.53 -8.07
C ASP A 122 9.47 -12.53 -8.76
N GLN A 123 9.33 -11.64 -9.74
CA GLN A 123 8.12 -11.42 -10.52
C GLN A 123 7.77 -12.58 -11.46
N HIS A 124 8.74 -13.43 -11.79
CA HIS A 124 8.60 -14.54 -12.73
C HIS A 124 8.15 -15.82 -12.03
N ASP A 125 8.62 -16.06 -10.81
CA ASP A 125 8.31 -17.27 -10.04
C ASP A 125 7.19 -17.03 -9.01
N GLY A 126 7.36 -16.02 -8.16
CA GLY A 126 6.47 -15.74 -7.03
C GLY A 126 5.42 -14.67 -7.31
N HIS A 127 5.47 -14.03 -8.47
CA HIS A 127 4.69 -12.84 -8.80
C HIS A 127 4.80 -11.75 -7.71
N LEU A 128 6.02 -11.54 -7.23
CA LEU A 128 6.34 -10.53 -6.25
C LEU A 128 7.38 -9.56 -6.82
N TYR A 129 7.19 -8.28 -6.56
CA TYR A 129 8.27 -7.32 -6.64
C TYR A 129 9.21 -7.50 -5.45
N ASP A 130 10.46 -7.02 -5.58
CA ASP A 130 11.49 -7.15 -4.55
C ASP A 130 11.07 -6.56 -3.20
N ASP A 131 10.16 -5.58 -3.20
CA ASP A 131 9.62 -4.92 -2.01
C ASP A 131 8.43 -5.67 -1.36
N GLY A 132 8.07 -6.85 -1.85
CA GLY A 132 6.97 -7.65 -1.33
C GLY A 132 5.58 -7.23 -1.82
N ARG A 133 5.50 -6.31 -2.79
CA ARG A 133 4.25 -6.06 -3.52
C ARG A 133 3.93 -7.19 -4.48
N ILE A 134 2.66 -7.54 -4.56
CA ILE A 134 2.16 -8.51 -5.54
C ILE A 134 2.19 -7.87 -6.93
N CYS A 135 2.78 -8.57 -7.89
CA CYS A 135 2.75 -8.20 -9.29
C CYS A 135 1.48 -8.76 -9.93
N PHE A 136 0.49 -7.89 -10.20
CA PHE A 136 -0.78 -8.30 -10.80
C PHE A 136 -0.77 -8.42 -12.34
N GLY A 137 0.38 -8.21 -12.97
CA GLY A 137 0.57 -8.21 -14.42
C GLY A 137 1.46 -7.05 -14.87
N SER A 138 1.37 -6.68 -16.16
CA SER A 138 2.23 -5.65 -16.78
C SER A 138 2.09 -4.26 -16.18
N GLU A 139 0.93 -3.91 -15.63
CA GLU A 139 0.68 -2.61 -14.99
C GLU A 139 1.04 -2.59 -13.50
N GLY A 140 1.39 -3.74 -12.91
CA GLY A 140 1.77 -3.89 -11.51
C GLY A 140 0.63 -3.78 -10.49
N GLY A 141 -0.36 -2.91 -10.72
CA GLY A 141 -1.52 -2.71 -9.84
C GLY A 141 -2.87 -3.07 -10.47
N LEU A 142 -3.96 -2.66 -9.82
CA LEU A 142 -5.34 -2.83 -10.30
C LEU A 142 -6.18 -1.56 -10.12
N PRO A 143 -7.23 -1.35 -10.93
CA PRO A 143 -7.98 -0.08 -10.94
C PRO A 143 -8.89 0.12 -9.73
N THR A 144 -9.24 -0.94 -9.00
CA THR A 144 -10.15 -0.87 -7.85
C THR A 144 -9.64 -1.64 -6.64
N LEU A 145 -10.00 -1.18 -5.43
CA LEU A 145 -9.71 -1.87 -4.17
C LEU A 145 -10.28 -3.30 -4.17
N GLN A 146 -11.48 -3.48 -4.72
CA GLN A 146 -12.16 -4.78 -4.78
C GLN A 146 -11.38 -5.76 -5.66
N ASP A 147 -10.94 -5.33 -6.84
CA ASP A 147 -10.12 -6.19 -7.72
C ASP A 147 -8.79 -6.54 -7.06
N ALA A 148 -8.16 -5.55 -6.40
CA ALA A 148 -6.87 -5.73 -5.73
C ALA A 148 -6.97 -6.76 -4.61
N PHE A 149 -8.03 -6.69 -3.81
CA PHE A 149 -8.35 -7.69 -2.80
C PHE A 149 -8.64 -9.07 -3.42
N ALA A 150 -9.49 -9.15 -4.46
CA ALA A 150 -9.83 -10.43 -5.07
C ALA A 150 -8.60 -11.14 -5.66
N LYS A 151 -7.73 -10.40 -6.39
CA LYS A 151 -6.49 -10.95 -6.93
C LYS A 151 -5.48 -11.30 -5.85
N SER A 152 -5.40 -10.58 -4.72
CA SER A 152 -4.46 -10.92 -3.65
C SER A 152 -4.83 -12.23 -2.94
N VAL A 153 -6.13 -12.52 -2.80
CA VAL A 153 -6.62 -13.81 -2.28
C VAL A 153 -6.26 -14.96 -3.23
N LEU A 154 -6.45 -14.76 -4.54
CA LEU A 154 -6.04 -15.72 -5.56
C LEU A 154 -4.52 -15.95 -5.52
N TRP A 155 -3.75 -14.86 -5.45
CA TRP A 155 -2.30 -14.91 -5.33
C TRP A 155 -1.88 -15.68 -4.07
N ALA A 156 -2.49 -15.46 -2.91
CA ALA A 156 -2.14 -16.15 -1.66
C ALA A 156 -2.26 -17.67 -1.80
N THR A 157 -3.29 -18.14 -2.49
CA THR A 157 -3.48 -19.57 -2.78
C THR A 157 -2.43 -20.06 -3.79
N GLY A 158 -2.22 -19.34 -4.89
CA GLY A 158 -1.22 -19.71 -5.90
C GLY A 158 0.19 -19.75 -5.35
N PHE A 159 0.55 -18.78 -4.52
CA PHE A 159 1.83 -18.68 -3.85
C PHE A 159 2.01 -19.80 -2.81
N SER A 160 0.97 -20.14 -2.06
CA SER A 160 0.99 -21.31 -1.17
C SER A 160 1.28 -22.61 -1.92
N ILE A 161 0.72 -22.80 -3.12
CA ILE A 161 1.03 -23.97 -3.95
C ILE A 161 2.48 -23.91 -4.42
N PHE A 162 2.91 -22.75 -4.93
CA PHE A 162 4.29 -22.53 -5.36
C PHE A 162 5.30 -22.88 -4.27
N LEU A 163 5.06 -22.51 -3.01
CA LEU A 163 5.95 -22.88 -1.90
C LEU A 163 6.05 -24.39 -1.67
N GLN A 164 5.03 -25.16 -2.05
CA GLN A 164 5.02 -26.62 -1.89
C GLN A 164 5.60 -27.34 -3.12
N THR A 165 5.42 -26.78 -4.32
CA THR A 165 5.68 -27.49 -5.60
C THR A 165 6.77 -26.87 -6.45
N GLY A 166 7.16 -25.61 -6.18
CA GLY A 166 7.98 -24.79 -7.05
C GLY A 166 7.26 -24.28 -8.29
N GLN A 167 5.94 -24.47 -8.41
CA GLN A 167 5.15 -24.05 -9.59
C GLN A 167 3.91 -23.24 -9.19
N PHE A 168 3.75 -22.07 -9.80
CA PHE A 168 2.62 -21.18 -9.54
C PHE A 168 1.37 -21.59 -10.35
N SER A 169 0.32 -22.11 -9.71
CA SER A 169 -0.80 -22.79 -10.41
C SER A 169 -1.74 -21.89 -11.23
N PHE A 170 -1.47 -20.59 -11.34
CA PHE A 170 -2.34 -19.63 -12.05
C PHE A 170 -1.58 -18.70 -13.01
N SER A 171 -0.37 -19.08 -13.43
CA SER A 171 0.39 -18.35 -14.45
C SER A 171 0.28 -19.05 -15.81
N ILE A 172 -0.01 -18.28 -16.87
CA ILE A 172 -0.12 -18.79 -18.25
C ILE A 172 1.24 -19.25 -18.78
N ASN A 173 2.35 -18.81 -18.16
CA ASN A 173 3.72 -19.16 -18.58
C ASN A 173 4.20 -20.53 -18.07
N ASN A 174 3.34 -21.31 -17.40
CA ASN A 174 3.69 -22.62 -16.82
C ASN A 174 3.30 -23.82 -17.71
N TYR A 175 3.12 -23.60 -19.03
CA TYR A 175 2.87 -24.64 -20.03
C TYR A 175 3.89 -24.56 -21.17
#